data_AF-A0A0F2QX38-F1
#
_entry.id   AF-A0A0F2QX38-F1
#
_cell.length_a   1.000
_cell.length_b   1.000
_cell.length_c   1.000
_cell.angle_alpha   90.00
_cell.angle_beta   90.00
_cell.angle_gamma   90.00
#
_symmetry.space_group_name_H-M   'P 1'
#
loop_
_entity.id
_entity.type
_entity.pdbx_description
1 polymer ?
#
loop_
_entity_poly.entity_id
_entity_poly.type
_entity_poly.pdbx_seq_one_letter_code
_entity_poly.pdbx_strand_id
1 'polypeptide(L)'
;MDNLLNKTELPSWFTYPSQLIRVCELNLMNLEPWIILEGEQLRARYDGLKERYKDRDLVPFARREDMDDVACWEKGQGESVIIIHDFASPGYEQKGMYKDFWDWFRAAVEDMVKFE
;
A
#
# COMPACT_ATOMS: atom_id res chain seq x y z
N MET A 1 -2.28 3.15 -17.27
CA MET A 1 -2.91 2.46 -16.12
C MET A 1 -2.62 0.95 -16.14
N ASP A 2 -1.62 0.49 -16.90
CA ASP A 2 -1.27 -0.94 -17.06
C ASP A 2 -0.31 -1.47 -16.00
N ASN A 3 -0.01 -0.66 -14.99
CA ASN A 3 1.04 -0.95 -14.03
C ASN A 3 0.53 -1.43 -12.65
N LEU A 4 -0.74 -1.21 -12.31
CA LEU A 4 -1.33 -1.78 -11.09
C LEU A 4 -1.67 -3.27 -11.28
N LEU A 5 -2.07 -3.95 -10.20
CA LEU A 5 -2.58 -5.32 -10.27
C LEU A 5 -3.88 -5.33 -11.08
N ASN A 6 -3.97 -6.24 -12.04
CA ASN A 6 -5.16 -6.37 -12.89
C ASN A 6 -6.23 -7.25 -12.23
N LYS A 7 -7.43 -7.32 -12.83
CA LYS A 7 -8.57 -8.08 -12.29
C LYS A 7 -8.31 -9.58 -12.07
N THR A 8 -7.35 -10.17 -12.78
CA THR A 8 -6.98 -11.58 -12.60
C THR A 8 -6.00 -11.80 -11.46
N GLU A 9 -5.30 -10.75 -11.04
CA GLU A 9 -4.31 -10.76 -9.94
C GLU A 9 -4.94 -10.31 -8.61
N LEU A 10 -5.90 -9.39 -8.69
CA LEU A 10 -6.61 -8.87 -7.52
C LEU A 10 -7.52 -9.94 -6.91
N PRO A 11 -7.65 -9.96 -5.56
CA PRO A 11 -8.60 -10.83 -4.92
C PRO A 11 -10.03 -10.34 -5.20
N SER A 12 -10.98 -11.27 -5.27
CA SER A 12 -12.38 -10.98 -5.68
C SER A 12 -13.12 -10.00 -4.76
N TRP A 13 -12.63 -9.79 -3.54
CA TRP A 13 -13.20 -8.86 -2.56
C TRP A 13 -12.70 -7.43 -2.72
N PHE A 14 -11.71 -7.18 -3.58
CA PHE A 14 -11.04 -5.88 -3.66
C PHE A 14 -11.23 -5.20 -5.01
N THR A 15 -11.29 -3.87 -4.97
CA THR A 15 -11.18 -3.00 -6.14
C THR A 15 -10.46 -1.74 -5.70
N TYR A 16 -9.53 -1.23 -6.53
CA TYR A 16 -8.81 -0.02 -6.19
C TYR A 16 -9.77 1.17 -6.02
N PRO A 17 -9.58 2.00 -4.97
CA PRO A 17 -10.37 3.21 -4.81
C PRO A 17 -10.06 4.19 -5.95
N SER A 18 -11.09 4.91 -6.42
CA SER A 18 -10.96 5.93 -7.47
C SER A 18 -9.90 7.00 -7.14
N GLN A 19 -9.66 7.23 -5.85
CA GLN A 19 -8.67 8.13 -5.30
C GLN A 19 -7.24 7.73 -5.68
N LEU A 20 -6.89 6.44 -5.54
CA LEU A 20 -5.58 5.93 -5.97
C LEU A 20 -5.44 6.10 -7.48
N ILE A 21 -6.47 5.70 -8.24
CA ILE A 21 -6.46 5.80 -9.70
C ILE A 21 -6.18 7.24 -10.14
N ARG A 22 -6.84 8.21 -9.50
CA ARG A 22 -6.63 9.64 -9.77
C ARG A 22 -5.19 10.09 -9.49
N VAL A 23 -4.58 9.62 -8.40
CA VAL A 23 -3.18 9.92 -8.05
C VAL A 23 -2.21 9.33 -9.10
N CYS A 24 -2.45 8.11 -9.57
CA CYS A 24 -1.66 7.48 -10.63
C CYS A 24 -1.81 8.22 -11.96
N GLU A 25 -3.01 8.64 -12.35
CA GLU A 25 -3.26 9.44 -13.55
C GLU A 25 -2.51 10.79 -13.54
N LEU A 26 -2.27 11.34 -12.34
CA LEU A 26 -1.52 12.58 -12.15
C LEU A 26 -0.01 12.36 -12.01
N ASN A 27 0.48 11.11 -12.10
CA ASN A 27 1.88 10.74 -11.88
C ASN A 27 2.44 11.16 -10.50
N LEU A 28 1.59 11.21 -9.47
CA LEU A 28 1.97 11.56 -8.10
C LEU A 28 2.40 10.32 -7.31
N MET A 29 3.41 9.62 -7.84
CA MET A 29 3.79 8.27 -7.38
C MET A 29 5.00 8.26 -6.46
N ASN A 30 5.88 9.26 -6.60
CA ASN A 30 7.03 9.45 -5.73
C ASN A 30 6.74 10.61 -4.77
N LEU A 31 6.47 10.26 -3.52
CA LEU A 31 6.21 11.15 -2.38
C LEU A 31 7.27 10.87 -1.30
N GLU A 32 8.55 10.75 -1.71
CA GLU A 32 9.68 10.36 -0.85
C GLU A 32 9.51 10.92 0.56
N PRO A 33 9.36 10.06 1.59
CA PRO A 33 9.84 8.67 1.61
C PRO A 33 8.84 7.62 1.11
N TRP A 34 7.59 7.99 0.77
CA TRP A 34 6.58 7.05 0.28
C TRP A 34 6.59 6.93 -1.25
N ILE A 35 6.64 5.70 -1.75
CA ILE A 35 6.55 5.40 -3.18
C ILE A 35 5.36 4.47 -3.44
N ILE A 36 4.44 4.92 -4.29
CA ILE A 36 3.36 4.09 -4.81
C ILE A 36 3.94 3.07 -5.78
N LEU A 37 3.68 1.80 -5.51
CA LEU A 37 4.24 0.67 -6.23
C LEU A 37 3.49 0.40 -7.53
N GLU A 38 4.26 0.02 -8.53
CA GLU A 38 3.79 -0.29 -9.88
C GLU A 38 4.57 -1.48 -10.47
N GLY A 39 4.01 -2.11 -11.49
CA GLY A 39 4.67 -3.11 -12.31
C GLY A 39 5.11 -4.34 -11.52
N GLU A 40 6.35 -4.77 -11.77
CA GLU A 40 6.95 -5.93 -11.12
C GLU A 40 7.17 -5.71 -9.62
N GLN A 41 7.49 -4.48 -9.20
CA GLN A 41 7.72 -4.15 -7.79
C GLN A 41 6.45 -4.35 -6.95
N LEU A 42 5.30 -3.94 -7.48
CA LEU A 42 4.01 -4.18 -6.83
C LEU A 42 3.69 -5.67 -6.71
N ARG A 43 3.92 -6.44 -7.78
CA ARG A 43 3.66 -7.90 -7.82
C ARG A 43 4.55 -8.65 -6.84
N ALA A 44 5.86 -8.37 -6.88
CA ALA A 44 6.83 -8.95 -5.95
C ALA A 44 6.48 -8.63 -4.50
N ARG A 45 6.03 -7.41 -4.21
CA ARG A 45 5.57 -7.05 -2.86
C ARG A 45 4.30 -7.82 -2.48
N TYR A 46 3.32 -7.86 -3.37
CA TYR A 46 2.05 -8.53 -3.13
C TYR A 46 2.23 -10.03 -2.85
N ASP A 47 3.04 -10.73 -3.64
CA ASP A 47 3.30 -12.15 -3.43
C ASP A 47 4.16 -12.39 -2.19
N GLY A 48 5.17 -11.55 -1.94
CA GLY A 48 5.97 -11.64 -0.72
C GLY A 48 5.15 -11.46 0.56
N LEU A 49 4.18 -10.54 0.58
CA LEU A 49 3.30 -10.36 1.73
C LEU A 49 2.42 -11.57 1.98
N LYS A 50 1.89 -12.22 0.93
CA LYS A 50 1.12 -13.47 1.08
C LYS A 50 1.95 -14.60 1.69
N GLU A 51 3.22 -14.69 1.31
CA GLU A 51 4.12 -15.72 1.85
C GLU A 51 4.46 -15.49 3.33
N ARG A 52 4.70 -14.24 3.71
CA ARG A 52 5.08 -13.85 5.08
C ARG A 52 3.90 -13.81 6.05
N TYR A 53 2.74 -13.31 5.61
CA TYR A 53 1.57 -13.06 6.44
C TYR A 53 0.37 -13.88 5.95
N LYS A 54 0.50 -15.21 5.97
CA LYS A 54 -0.49 -16.16 5.43
C LYS A 54 -1.89 -16.05 6.05
N ASP A 55 -1.97 -15.52 7.27
CA ASP A 55 -3.23 -15.33 8.01
C ASP A 55 -3.89 -13.96 7.73
N ARG A 56 -3.30 -13.13 6.85
CA ARG A 56 -3.81 -11.82 6.46
C ARG A 56 -4.06 -11.74 4.96
N ASP A 57 -5.20 -11.18 4.60
CA ASP A 57 -5.58 -10.91 3.22
C ASP A 57 -5.24 -9.45 2.86
N LEU A 58 -3.99 -9.19 2.47
CA LEU A 58 -3.45 -7.84 2.22
C LEU A 58 -3.26 -7.54 0.73
N VAL A 59 -3.60 -6.33 0.31
CA VAL A 59 -3.28 -5.78 -1.02
C VAL A 59 -2.38 -4.54 -0.82
N PRO A 60 -1.06 -4.63 -1.06
CA PRO A 60 -0.16 -3.49 -0.93
C PRO A 60 -0.36 -2.49 -2.07
N PHE A 61 0.04 -1.24 -1.84
CA PHE A 61 0.06 -0.24 -2.90
C PHE A 61 1.16 0.80 -2.77
N ALA A 62 1.74 1.00 -1.59
CA ALA A 62 2.89 1.88 -1.42
C ALA A 62 3.87 1.29 -0.42
N ARG A 63 5.16 1.60 -0.61
CA ARG A 63 6.21 1.30 0.36
C ARG A 63 6.89 2.58 0.81
N ARG A 64 7.47 2.54 2.00
CA ARG A 64 8.41 3.54 2.45
C ARG A 64 9.84 3.12 2.07
N GLU A 65 10.71 4.06 1.77
CA GLU A 65 12.11 3.79 1.35
C GLU A 65 13.11 3.80 2.50
N ASP A 66 12.85 4.58 3.54
CA ASP A 66 13.69 4.72 4.74
C ASP A 66 13.50 3.57 5.75
N MET A 67 12.44 2.78 5.59
CA MET A 67 12.13 1.60 6.40
C MET A 67 11.22 0.63 5.65
N ASP A 68 11.08 -0.58 6.17
CA ASP A 68 10.28 -1.65 5.55
C ASP A 68 8.75 -1.45 5.66
N ASP A 69 8.27 -0.23 5.90
CA ASP A 69 6.84 0.03 6.03
C ASP A 69 6.11 -0.05 4.68
N VAL A 70 4.91 -0.63 4.70
CA VAL A 70 4.05 -0.84 3.53
C VAL A 70 2.63 -0.41 3.87
N ALA A 71 2.04 0.37 2.96
CA ALA A 71 0.64 0.70 3.00
C ALA A 71 -0.17 -0.33 2.20
N CYS A 72 -1.19 -0.87 2.86
CA CYS A 72 -2.02 -1.97 2.36
C CYS A 72 -3.52 -1.69 2.57
N TRP A 73 -4.36 -2.34 1.77
CA TRP A 73 -5.74 -2.64 2.16
C TRP A 73 -5.83 -4.06 2.73
N GLU A 74 -6.75 -4.26 3.66
CA GLU A 74 -6.99 -5.55 4.29
C GLU A 74 -8.47 -5.95 4.20
N LYS A 75 -8.72 -7.22 3.92
CA LYS A 75 -10.08 -7.76 3.86
C LYS A 75 -10.81 -7.53 5.19
N GLY A 76 -12.03 -7.00 5.10
CA GLY A 76 -12.86 -6.73 6.29
C GLY A 76 -12.56 -5.40 6.98
N GLN A 77 -11.57 -4.62 6.55
CA GLN A 77 -11.26 -3.30 7.10
C GLN A 77 -11.90 -2.12 6.33
N GLY A 78 -12.78 -2.43 5.37
CA GLY A 78 -13.48 -1.42 4.56
C GLY A 78 -12.53 -0.62 3.67
N GLU A 79 -12.61 0.70 3.73
CA GLU A 79 -11.76 1.62 2.95
C GLU A 79 -10.44 1.96 3.63
N SER A 80 -10.23 1.47 4.86
CA SER A 80 -9.08 1.83 5.69
C SER A 80 -7.77 1.42 5.03
N VAL A 81 -6.77 2.29 5.15
CA VAL A 81 -5.39 1.97 4.78
C VAL A 81 -4.64 1.54 6.03
N ILE A 82 -4.03 0.37 5.96
CA ILE A 82 -3.26 -0.23 7.04
C ILE A 82 -1.77 -0.03 6.75
N ILE A 83 -1.01 0.37 7.76
CA ILE A 83 0.46 0.40 7.70
C ILE A 83 1.00 -0.81 8.42
N ILE A 84 1.79 -1.62 7.71
CA ILE A 84 2.55 -2.72 8.28
C ILE A 84 4.04 -2.48 8.13
N HIS A 85 4.83 -2.97 9.07
CA HIS A 85 6.28 -3.10 8.94
C HIS A 85 6.59 -4.46 8.33
N ASP A 86 6.89 -4.49 7.05
CA ASP A 86 7.23 -5.70 6.32
C ASP A 86 8.46 -6.37 6.96
N PHE A 87 8.59 -7.68 6.80
CA PHE A 87 9.60 -8.54 7.44
C PHE A 87 9.55 -8.62 8.98
N ALA A 88 8.64 -7.93 9.67
CA ALA A 88 8.35 -8.22 11.07
C ALA A 88 7.79 -9.64 11.23
N SER A 89 7.98 -10.24 12.40
CA SER A 89 7.36 -11.53 12.74
C SER A 89 5.83 -11.42 12.66
N PRO A 90 5.12 -12.45 12.13
CA PRO A 90 3.67 -12.43 12.05
C PRO A 90 3.01 -12.10 13.39
N GLY A 91 2.08 -11.15 13.39
CA GLY A 91 1.39 -10.62 14.57
C GLY A 91 2.01 -9.34 15.16
N TYR A 92 3.17 -8.90 14.67
CA TYR A 92 3.89 -7.70 15.15
C TYR A 92 4.04 -6.61 14.07
N GLU A 93 3.60 -6.91 12.84
CA GLU A 93 3.80 -6.05 11.69
C GLU A 93 2.87 -4.82 11.69
N GLN A 94 1.68 -4.88 12.31
CA GLN A 94 0.74 -3.74 12.34
C GLN A 94 1.35 -2.52 13.04
N LYS A 95 1.50 -1.40 12.33
CA LYS A 95 2.05 -0.13 12.88
C LYS A 95 1.05 1.01 12.94
N GLY A 96 0.09 1.05 12.02
CA GLY A 96 -0.82 2.18 11.94
C GLY A 96 -2.02 1.92 11.04
N MET A 97 -2.97 2.85 11.06
CA MET A 97 -4.16 2.80 10.23
C MET A 97 -4.64 4.22 9.94
N TYR A 98 -5.10 4.43 8.71
CA TYR A 98 -5.81 5.61 8.26
C TYR A 98 -7.23 5.21 7.86
N LYS A 99 -8.19 6.12 8.05
CA LYS A 99 -9.60 5.86 7.77
C LYS A 99 -9.86 5.53 6.29
N ASP A 100 -9.12 6.18 5.40
CA ASP A 100 -9.24 6.01 3.96
C ASP A 100 -7.93 6.41 3.24
N PHE A 101 -7.92 6.24 1.91
CA PHE A 101 -6.76 6.58 1.08
C PHE A 101 -6.36 8.06 1.16
N TRP A 102 -7.32 9.00 1.29
CA TRP A 102 -6.96 10.42 1.33
C TRP A 102 -6.34 10.82 2.66
N ASP A 103 -6.77 10.21 3.76
CA ASP A 103 -6.10 10.38 5.05
C ASP A 103 -4.65 9.88 4.99
N TRP A 104 -4.42 8.70 4.37
CA TRP A 104 -3.06 8.21 4.12
C TRP A 104 -2.26 9.15 3.20
N PHE A 105 -2.85 9.59 2.08
CA PHE A 105 -2.16 10.41 1.09
C PHE A 105 -1.75 11.77 1.67
N ARG A 106 -2.61 12.40 2.47
CA ARG A 106 -2.26 13.62 3.21
C ARG A 106 -1.08 13.38 4.15
N ALA A 107 -1.10 12.30 4.91
CA ALA A 107 0.01 11.94 5.79
C ALA A 107 1.31 11.67 5.02
N ALA A 108 1.24 10.98 3.87
CA ALA A 108 2.39 10.73 3.02
C ALA A 108 3.00 12.03 2.45
N VAL A 109 2.16 12.99 2.05
CA VAL A 109 2.63 14.34 1.64
C VAL A 109 3.26 15.10 2.81
N GLU A 110 2.68 15.00 4.01
CA GLU A 110 3.28 15.61 5.21
C GLU A 110 4.62 14.96 5.57
N ASP A 111 4.76 13.64 5.41
CA ASP A 111 6.03 12.94 5.56
C ASP A 111 7.05 13.44 4.53
N MET A 112 6.63 13.61 3.27
CA MET A 112 7.47 14.14 2.19
C MET A 112 7.98 15.56 2.48
N VAL A 113 7.13 16.44 3.02
CA VAL A 113 7.53 17.80 3.40
C VAL A 113 8.56 17.80 4.53
N LYS A 114 8.54 16.79 5.41
CA LYS A 114 9.47 16.67 6.55
C LYS A 114 10.76 15.92 6.21
N PHE A 115 10.76 15.19 5.09
CA PHE A 115 11.89 14.37 4.64
C PHE A 115 12.84 15.27 3.83
N GLU A 116 13.77 15.93 4.52
CA GLU A 116 14.85 16.76 3.94
C GLU A 116 16.15 15.98 3.74
#